data_AF-A0A937WZ70-F1
#
_entry.id   AF-A0A937WZ70-F1
#
_cell.length_a   1.000
_cell.length_b   1.000
_cell.length_c   1.000
_cell.angle_alpha   90.00
_cell.angle_beta   90.00
_cell.angle_gamma   90.00
#
_symmetry.space_group_name_H-M   'P 1'
#
loop_
_entity.id
_entity.type
_entity.pdbx_description
1 polymer ?
#
loop_
_entity_poly.entity_id
_entity_poly.type
_entity_poly.pdbx_seq_one_letter_code
_entity_poly.pdbx_strand_id
1 'polypeptide(L)'
;MNLFRASSVSAQYGYATLSGILTVLSFPKTDLWPLAWVAMIPALVALHDAVTSGLRRIAAIGLVFGFVTGAGKVYWITETVASYGGLPWILGFVCTAIVALLLGSYICL
;
A
#
# COMPACT_ATOMS: atom_id res chain seq x y z
N MET A 1 5.83 31.93 5.44
CA MET A 1 4.75 30.95 5.21
C MET A 1 5.41 29.58 5.06
N ASN A 2 5.68 28.89 6.17
CA ASN A 2 6.47 27.65 6.22
C ASN A 2 5.56 26.41 6.08
N LEU A 3 4.87 26.27 4.95
CA LEU A 3 3.91 25.18 4.73
C LEU A 3 4.57 23.81 4.45
N PHE A 4 5.90 23.76 4.33
CA PHE A 4 6.65 22.54 3.99
C PHE A 4 7.70 22.19 5.05
N ARG A 5 7.28 22.16 6.32
CA ARG A 5 8.11 21.49 7.33
C ARG A 5 7.99 19.99 7.07
N ALA A 6 9.11 19.34 6.73
CA ALA A 6 9.15 17.89 6.53
C ALA A 6 8.46 17.19 7.71
N SER A 7 7.43 16.41 7.42
CA SER A 7 6.70 15.69 8.46
C SER A 7 7.60 14.63 9.10
N SER A 8 7.30 14.29 10.34
CA SER A 8 8.03 13.25 11.06
C SER A 8 7.99 11.91 10.32
N VAL A 9 9.01 11.06 10.52
CA VAL A 9 9.11 9.76 9.84
C VAL A 9 7.86 8.90 10.08
N SER A 10 7.29 8.89 11.29
CA SER A 10 6.06 8.16 11.60
C SER A 10 4.86 8.68 10.80
N ALA A 11 4.76 9.99 10.60
CA ALA A 11 3.70 10.60 9.79
C ALA A 11 3.79 10.18 8.32
N GLN A 12 5.01 10.08 7.75
CA GLN A 12 5.21 9.64 6.37
C GLN A 12 4.67 8.22 6.13
N TYR A 13 5.01 7.27 7.03
CA TYR A 13 4.46 5.91 6.96
C TYR A 13 2.95 5.87 7.23
N GLY A 14 2.45 6.74 8.11
CA GLY A 14 1.02 6.90 8.37
C GLY A 14 0.26 7.35 7.11
N TYR A 15 0.78 8.34 6.39
CA TYR A 15 0.21 8.81 5.13
C TYR A 15 0.25 7.75 4.03
N ALA A 16 1.35 7.00 3.91
CA ALA A 16 1.46 5.89 2.96
C ALA A 16 0.42 4.78 3.25
N THR A 17 0.25 4.43 4.53
CA THR A 17 -0.73 3.42 4.95
C THR A 17 -2.16 3.89 4.72
N LEU A 18 -2.48 5.14 5.09
CA LEU A 18 -3.78 5.75 4.87
C LEU A 18 -4.13 5.77 3.38
N SER A 19 -3.18 6.21 2.53
CA SER A 19 -3.32 6.18 1.09
C SER A 19 -3.64 4.78 0.56
N GLY A 20 -2.92 3.76 1.05
CA GLY A 20 -3.15 2.38 0.65
C GLY A 20 -4.54 1.89 1.02
N ILE A 21 -5.01 2.19 2.24
CA ILE A 21 -6.37 1.83 2.69
C ILE A 21 -7.44 2.52 1.82
N LEU A 22 -7.30 3.82 1.58
CA LEU A 22 -8.24 4.57 0.74
C LEU A 22 -8.28 4.01 -0.69
N THR A 23 -7.12 3.58 -1.21
CA THR A 23 -7.04 2.91 -2.50
C THR A 23 -7.76 1.56 -2.46
N VAL A 24 -7.57 0.74 -1.44
CA VAL A 24 -8.31 -0.54 -1.31
C VAL A 24 -9.81 -0.30 -1.27
N LEU A 25 -10.27 0.75 -0.60
CA LEU A 25 -11.69 1.10 -0.48
C LEU A 25 -12.31 1.67 -1.77
N SER A 26 -11.51 2.04 -2.78
CA SER A 26 -12.05 2.54 -4.05
C SER A 26 -12.50 1.43 -5.00
N PHE A 27 -11.94 0.22 -4.87
CA PHE A 27 -12.19 -0.94 -5.74
C PHE A 27 -13.38 -1.87 -5.39
N PRO A 28 -13.98 -1.91 -4.18
CA PRO A 28 -15.12 -2.78 -3.89
C PRO A 28 -16.35 -2.40 -4.74
N LYS A 29 -17.38 -3.25 -4.72
CA LYS A 29 -18.61 -3.19 -5.55
C LYS A 29 -19.32 -1.83 -5.62
N THR A 30 -19.07 -0.93 -4.67
CA THR A 30 -19.60 0.44 -4.65
C THR A 30 -18.91 1.39 -5.63
N ASP A 31 -17.83 0.95 -6.29
CA ASP A 31 -17.09 1.66 -7.34
C ASP A 31 -16.85 3.14 -7.01
N LEU A 32 -16.24 3.36 -5.84
CA LEU A 32 -15.94 4.70 -5.31
C LEU A 32 -14.70 5.28 -6.02
N TRP A 33 -14.74 5.36 -7.34
CA TRP A 33 -13.63 5.84 -8.16
C TRP A 33 -13.08 7.22 -7.73
N PRO A 34 -13.86 8.20 -7.20
CA PRO A 34 -13.29 9.47 -6.73
C PRO A 34 -12.34 9.26 -5.54
N LEU A 35 -12.54 8.21 -4.75
CA LEU A 35 -11.72 7.90 -3.60
C LEU A 35 -10.29 7.50 -4.01
N ALA A 36 -10.11 6.91 -5.20
CA ALA A 36 -8.79 6.60 -5.74
C ALA A 36 -7.96 7.88 -5.96
N TRP A 37 -8.59 8.95 -6.44
CA TRP A 37 -7.95 10.25 -6.61
C TRP A 37 -7.59 10.89 -5.27
N VAL A 38 -8.50 10.84 -4.30
CA VAL A 38 -8.25 11.33 -2.94
C VAL A 38 -7.13 10.54 -2.27
N ALA A 39 -7.07 9.22 -2.50
CA ALA A 39 -6.03 8.35 -1.97
C ALA A 39 -4.63 8.76 -2.44
N MET A 40 -4.47 9.34 -3.64
CA MET A 40 -3.16 9.78 -4.14
C MET A 40 -2.56 10.92 -3.33
N ILE A 41 -3.40 11.79 -2.73
CA ILE A 41 -2.93 12.98 -2.00
C ILE A 41 -1.97 12.62 -0.85
N PRO A 42 -2.33 11.75 0.12
CA PRO A 42 -1.42 11.37 1.20
C PRO A 42 -0.17 10.62 0.71
N ALA A 43 -0.27 9.82 -0.37
CA ALA A 43 0.92 9.18 -0.95
C ALA A 43 1.92 10.21 -1.52
N LEU A 44 1.43 11.20 -2.27
CA LEU A 44 2.29 12.25 -2.82
C LEU A 44 2.95 13.09 -1.72
N VAL A 45 2.21 13.41 -0.64
CA VAL A 45 2.77 14.11 0.53
C VAL A 45 3.86 13.27 1.21
N ALA A 46 3.62 11.97 1.42
CA ALA A 46 4.60 11.07 2.03
C ALA A 46 5.90 10.97 1.20
N LEU A 47 5.76 10.85 -0.13
CA LEU A 47 6.88 10.78 -1.05
C LEU A 47 7.65 12.11 -1.11
N HIS A 48 6.95 13.24 -1.21
CA HIS A 48 7.56 14.57 -1.24
C HIS A 48 8.42 14.82 0.01
N ASP A 49 7.90 14.51 1.20
CA ASP A 49 8.64 14.67 2.45
C ASP A 49 9.85 13.73 2.53
N ALA A 50 9.74 12.56 1.90
CA ALA A 50 10.80 11.56 1.85
C ALA A 50 11.90 11.84 0.82
N VAL A 51 11.67 12.72 -0.17
CA VAL A 51 12.68 13.11 -1.18
C VAL A 51 13.97 13.60 -0.51
N THR A 52 13.83 14.36 0.57
CA THR A 52 14.96 14.90 1.34
C THR A 52 15.74 13.82 2.13
N SER A 53 15.16 12.64 2.32
CA SER A 53 15.74 11.53 3.09
C SER A 53 16.47 10.48 2.24
N GLY A 54 16.45 10.63 0.91
CA GLY A 54 17.14 9.75 -0.04
C GLY A 54 16.33 8.53 -0.51
N LEU A 55 16.85 7.86 -1.55
CA LEU A 55 16.15 6.81 -2.32
C LEU A 55 15.63 5.66 -1.47
N ARG A 56 16.38 5.24 -0.43
CA ARG A 56 15.98 4.12 0.44
C ARG A 56 14.68 4.39 1.20
N ARG A 57 14.44 5.64 1.61
CA ARG A 57 13.21 5.99 2.35
C ARG A 57 12.02 6.12 1.40
N ILE A 58 12.23 6.70 0.23
CA ILE A 58 11.23 6.76 -0.84
C ILE A 58 10.77 5.35 -1.20
N ALA A 59 11.74 4.44 -1.42
CA ALA A 59 11.50 3.02 -1.66
C ALA A 59 10.69 2.35 -0.53
N ALA A 60 11.08 2.55 0.73
CA ALA A 60 10.36 1.98 1.87
C ALA A 60 8.91 2.49 1.97
N ILE A 61 8.67 3.78 1.73
CA ILE A 61 7.33 4.39 1.74
C ILE A 61 6.48 3.84 0.58
N GLY A 62 7.06 3.76 -0.63
CA GLY A 62 6.41 3.15 -1.79
C GLY A 62 6.05 1.69 -1.54
N LEU A 63 6.93 0.93 -0.90
CA LEU A 63 6.71 -0.47 -0.56
C LEU A 63 5.59 -0.63 0.48
N VAL A 64 5.51 0.24 1.50
CA VAL A 64 4.40 0.22 2.47
C VAL A 64 3.07 0.54 1.79
N PHE A 65 3.01 1.61 1.02
CA PHE A 65 1.80 1.99 0.27
C PHE A 65 1.35 0.85 -0.67
N GLY A 66 2.29 0.27 -1.42
CA GLY A 66 2.02 -0.79 -2.36
C GLY A 66 1.67 -2.12 -1.70
N PHE A 67 2.29 -2.47 -0.57
CA PHE A 67 1.93 -3.65 0.21
C PHE A 67 0.50 -3.56 0.76
N VAL A 68 0.14 -2.43 1.38
CA VAL A 68 -1.22 -2.23 1.93
C VAL A 68 -2.27 -2.30 0.82
N THR A 69 -2.00 -1.62 -0.30
CA THR A 69 -2.87 -1.64 -1.49
C THR A 69 -2.96 -3.04 -2.10
N GLY A 70 -1.85 -3.75 -2.21
CA GLY A 70 -1.76 -5.11 -2.74
C GLY A 70 -2.54 -6.08 -1.86
N ALA A 71 -2.25 -6.12 -0.56
CA ALA A 71 -2.88 -7.00 0.40
C ALA A 71 -4.41 -6.86 0.39
N GLY A 72 -4.92 -5.63 0.36
CA GLY A 72 -6.37 -5.39 0.32
C GLY A 72 -7.02 -5.74 -1.02
N LYS A 73 -6.32 -5.68 -2.16
CA LYS A 73 -6.87 -6.07 -3.47
C LYS A 73 -6.76 -7.57 -3.74
N VAL A 74 -5.76 -8.23 -3.17
CA VAL A 74 -5.48 -9.66 -3.41
C VAL A 74 -5.77 -10.55 -2.19
N TYR A 75 -6.49 -10.06 -1.18
CA TYR A 75 -6.81 -10.84 0.03
C TYR A 75 -7.49 -12.20 -0.29
N TRP A 76 -8.28 -12.23 -1.37
CA TRP A 76 -8.99 -13.41 -1.87
C TRP A 76 -8.07 -14.54 -2.36
N ILE A 77 -6.78 -14.27 -2.59
CA ILE A 77 -5.78 -15.31 -2.91
C ILE A 77 -5.68 -16.32 -1.76
N THR A 78 -5.81 -15.87 -0.51
CA THR A 78 -5.77 -16.75 0.66
C THR A 78 -6.83 -17.85 0.54
N GLU A 79 -8.07 -17.46 0.27
CA GLU A 79 -9.19 -18.38 0.10
C GLU A 79 -9.01 -19.28 -1.13
N THR A 80 -8.47 -18.73 -2.22
CA THR A 80 -8.24 -19.47 -3.46
C THR A 80 -7.21 -20.59 -3.26
N VAL A 81 -6.08 -20.27 -2.63
CA VAL A 81 -5.01 -21.24 -2.36
C VAL A 81 -5.45 -22.28 -1.32
N ALA A 82 -6.18 -21.86 -0.29
CA ALA A 82 -6.68 -22.79 0.73
C ALA A 82 -7.74 -23.75 0.16
N SER A 83 -8.70 -23.23 -0.60
CA SER A 83 -9.85 -24.01 -1.07
C SER A 83 -9.52 -24.86 -2.31
N TYR A 84 -8.77 -24.32 -3.26
CA TYR A 84 -8.45 -25.02 -4.51
C TYR A 84 -7.07 -25.69 -4.49
N GLY A 85 -6.13 -25.18 -3.69
CA GLY A 85 -4.79 -25.79 -3.57
C GLY A 85 -4.74 -26.94 -2.57
N GLY A 86 -5.71 -27.04 -1.65
CA GLY A 86 -5.66 -28.01 -0.55
C GLY A 86 -4.59 -27.70 0.50
N LEU A 87 -4.08 -26.45 0.53
CA LEU A 87 -3.07 -26.01 1.49
C LEU A 87 -3.74 -25.50 2.79
N PRO A 88 -3.04 -25.58 3.94
CA PRO A 88 -3.46 -24.88 5.15
C PRO A 88 -3.60 -23.37 4.95
N TRP A 89 -4.57 -22.75 5.64
CA TRP A 89 -4.83 -21.31 5.61
C TRP A 89 -3.59 -20.44 5.87
N ILE A 90 -2.69 -20.89 6.75
CA ILE A 90 -1.42 -20.20 7.03
C ILE A 90 -0.59 -20.01 5.75
N LEU A 91 -0.51 -21.04 4.90
CA LEU A 91 0.22 -20.92 3.64
C LEU A 91 -0.51 -20.01 2.65
N GLY A 92 -1.85 -19.98 2.67
CA GLY A 92 -2.63 -19.01 1.89
C GLY A 92 -2.32 -17.55 2.27
N PHE A 93 -2.18 -17.25 3.57
CA PHE A 93 -1.77 -15.93 4.04
C PHE A 93 -0.34 -15.59 3.61
N VAL A 94 0.59 -16.55 3.71
CA VAL A 94 1.98 -16.38 3.25
C VAL A 94 2.03 -16.09 1.75
N CYS A 95 1.32 -16.85 0.93
CA CYS A 95 1.23 -16.61 -0.52
C CYS A 95 0.68 -15.22 -0.82
N THR A 96 -0.40 -14.82 -0.15
CA THR A 96 -1.00 -13.48 -0.31
C THR A 96 -0.02 -12.37 0.08
N ALA A 97 0.72 -12.54 1.18
CA ALA A 97 1.74 -11.58 1.61
C ALA A 97 2.88 -11.48 0.59
N ILE A 98 3.34 -12.59 0.03
CA ILE A 98 4.38 -12.59 -1.02
C ILE A 98 3.89 -11.84 -2.27
N VAL A 99 2.66 -12.11 -2.72
CA VAL A 99 2.07 -11.41 -3.87
C VAL A 99 1.91 -9.92 -3.58
N ALA A 100 1.44 -9.55 -2.39
CA ALA A 100 1.32 -8.16 -1.98
C ALA A 100 2.68 -7.43 -1.93
N LEU A 101 3.74 -8.10 -1.46
CA LEU A 101 5.11 -7.57 -1.46
C LEU A 101 5.65 -7.41 -2.88
N LEU A 102 5.39 -8.37 -3.76
CA LEU A 102 5.75 -8.27 -5.18
C LEU A 102 5.07 -7.05 -5.83
N LEU A 103 3.76 -6.88 -5.61
CA LEU A 103 3.02 -5.69 -6.06
C LEU A 103 3.59 -4.40 -5.47
N GLY A 104 3.98 -4.41 -4.20
CA GLY A 104 4.64 -3.29 -3.55
C GLY A 104 5.99 -2.94 -4.16
N SER A 105 6.76 -3.95 -4.59
CA SER A 105 8.07 -3.73 -5.21
C SER A 105 7.97 -3.00 -6.56
N TYR A 106 6.91 -3.21 -7.35
CA TYR A 106 6.69 -2.46 -8.60
C TYR A 106 6.44 -0.97 -8.38
N ILE A 107 5.92 -0.58 -7.22
CA ILE A 107 5.67 0.82 -6.87
C ILE A 107 6.93 1.48 -6.30
N CYS A 108 7.85 0.64 -5.81
CA CYS A 108 9.12 1.05 -5.21
C CYS A 108 10.26 1.24 -6.24
N LEU A 109 10.21 0.54 -7.38
CA LEU A 109 11.22 0.56 -8.46
C LEU A 109 10.93 1.65 -9.50
#